data_AF-A0AAU6YKI9-F1
#
_entry.id   AF-A0AAU6YKI9-F1
#
_cell.length_a   1.000
_cell.length_b   1.000
_cell.length_c   1.000
_cell.angle_alpha   90.00
_cell.angle_beta   90.00
_cell.angle_gamma   90.00
#
_symmetry.space_group_name_H-M   'P 1'
#
loop_
_entity.id
_entity.type
_entity.pdbx_description
1 polymer ?
#
loop_
_entity_poly.entity_id
_entity_poly.type
_entity_poly.pdbx_seq_one_letter_code
_entity_poly.pdbx_strand_id
1 'polypeptide(L)'
;MNALHERFQEHVFLSLLVKENDKVAALPGREKVDSEKQALLQIFSEFKLDKRSYQKKLDGHFGMLEDLRGRWGKSTDLKPADFMAIFSLHRIESTVDVWEGITKEKNRIVSSRDLFLAILNKLLLKKTISLNERNELVIKTESGKILKPSQLSSGEKQIIVILGEALLQEGQSFIYMADEPEISLHVAWQESLAKNIKSLNPAAQIVFATHSPDVVGANQDRLIHMDRCVK
;
A
#
# COMPACT_ATOMS: atom_id res chain seq x y z
N MET A 1 -2.53 -9.48 -7.86
CA MET A 1 -1.10 -9.27 -8.15
C MET A 1 -0.72 -9.63 -9.59
N ASN A 2 -1.24 -10.70 -10.19
CA ASN A 2 -0.90 -11.09 -11.57
C ASN A 2 -1.17 -9.99 -12.61
N ALA A 3 -2.37 -9.40 -12.64
CA ALA A 3 -2.72 -8.41 -13.67
C ALA A 3 -1.81 -7.17 -13.68
N LEU A 4 -1.32 -6.71 -12.51
CA LEU A 4 -0.39 -5.58 -12.45
C LEU A 4 1.00 -5.94 -12.99
N HIS A 5 1.47 -7.16 -12.70
CA HIS A 5 2.75 -7.66 -13.23
C HIS A 5 2.66 -7.91 -14.74
N GLU A 6 1.54 -8.46 -15.21
CA GLU A 6 1.26 -8.68 -16.64
C GLU A 6 1.27 -7.34 -17.41
N ARG A 7 0.59 -6.31 -16.89
CA ARG A 7 0.62 -4.95 -17.47
C ARG A 7 2.02 -4.35 -17.51
N PHE A 8 2.81 -4.56 -16.46
CA PHE A 8 4.20 -4.12 -16.45
C PHE A 8 5.03 -4.85 -17.50
N GLN A 9 4.89 -6.17 -17.61
CA GLN A 9 5.60 -6.97 -18.62
C GLN A 9 5.21 -6.54 -20.04
N GLU A 10 3.92 -6.36 -20.30
CA GLU A 10 3.42 -5.83 -21.58
C GLU A 10 4.08 -4.49 -21.92
N HIS A 11 4.13 -3.56 -20.97
CA HIS A 11 4.82 -2.28 -21.17
C HIS A 11 6.30 -2.45 -21.48
N VAL A 12 7.01 -3.32 -20.75
CA VAL A 12 8.43 -3.61 -21.01
C VAL A 12 8.62 -4.14 -22.43
N PHE A 13 7.79 -5.06 -22.90
CA PHE A 13 7.87 -5.58 -24.27
C PHE A 13 7.56 -4.50 -25.31
N LEU A 14 6.52 -3.70 -25.11
CA LEU A 14 6.17 -2.60 -26.01
C LEU A 14 7.24 -1.50 -26.02
N SER A 15 7.95 -1.28 -24.91
CA SER A 15 9.06 -0.31 -24.84
C SER A 15 10.26 -0.71 -25.71
N LEU A 16 10.35 -1.96 -26.19
CA LEU A 16 11.39 -2.39 -27.12
C LEU A 16 11.19 -1.80 -28.52
N LEU A 17 9.97 -1.35 -28.83
CA LEU A 17 9.62 -0.78 -30.12
C LEU A 17 9.81 0.74 -30.08
N VAL A 18 10.45 1.29 -31.12
CA VAL A 18 10.59 2.73 -31.32
C VAL A 18 9.24 3.31 -31.75
N LYS A 19 8.82 4.42 -31.13
CA LYS A 19 7.60 5.16 -31.50
C LYS A 19 7.94 6.36 -32.36
N GLU A 20 7.02 6.77 -33.23
CA GLU A 20 7.20 7.92 -34.14
C GLU A 20 7.49 9.24 -33.41
N ASN A 21 7.10 9.36 -32.14
CA ASN A 21 7.29 10.56 -31.32
C ASN A 21 8.46 10.45 -30.33
N ASP A 22 9.28 9.40 -30.39
CA ASP A 22 10.43 9.27 -29.49
C ASP A 22 11.45 10.37 -29.81
N LYS A 23 11.56 11.35 -28.92
CA LYS A 23 12.55 12.43 -29.01
C LYS A 23 13.71 12.10 -28.11
N VAL A 24 14.93 12.27 -28.62
CA VAL A 24 16.13 12.27 -27.79
C VAL A 24 16.04 13.50 -26.88
N ALA A 25 15.68 13.28 -25.61
CA ALA A 25 15.66 14.32 -24.60
C ALA A 25 17.10 14.69 -24.18
N ALA A 26 17.27 15.89 -23.63
CA ALA A 26 18.54 16.28 -23.03
C ALA A 26 18.91 15.33 -21.88
N LEU A 27 20.21 15.12 -21.65
CA LEU A 27 20.68 14.33 -20.52
C LEU A 27 20.12 14.88 -19.20
N PRO A 28 19.41 14.07 -18.40
CA PRO A 28 18.89 14.51 -17.12
C PRO A 28 20.00 14.77 -16.10
N GLY A 29 19.64 15.51 -15.05
CA GLY A 29 20.51 15.78 -13.91
C GLY A 29 20.97 14.51 -13.18
N ARG A 30 22.08 14.62 -12.44
CA ARG A 30 22.67 13.49 -11.71
C ARG A 30 21.69 12.82 -10.76
N GLU A 31 20.97 13.61 -9.98
CA GLU A 31 19.99 13.12 -9.01
C GLU A 31 18.91 12.27 -9.67
N LYS A 32 18.40 12.68 -10.83
CA LYS A 32 17.38 11.91 -11.57
C LYS A 32 17.96 10.59 -12.06
N VAL A 33 19.14 10.59 -12.68
CA VAL A 33 19.75 9.33 -13.15
C VAL A 33 20.05 8.37 -11.99
N ASP A 34 20.45 8.90 -10.84
CA ASP A 34 20.66 8.09 -9.64
C ASP A 34 19.33 7.53 -9.10
N SER A 35 18.23 8.31 -9.14
CA SER A 35 16.90 7.80 -8.76
C SER A 35 16.41 6.72 -9.72
N GLU A 36 16.59 6.88 -11.03
CA GLU A 36 16.28 5.86 -12.04
C GLU A 36 17.05 4.56 -11.77
N LYS A 37 18.35 4.66 -11.41
CA LYS A 37 19.18 3.50 -11.05
C LYS A 37 18.61 2.77 -9.84
N GLN A 38 18.21 3.50 -8.79
CA GLN A 38 17.63 2.88 -7.59
C GLN A 38 16.27 2.23 -7.86
N ALA A 39 15.40 2.89 -8.63
CA ALA A 39 14.13 2.33 -9.03
C ALA A 39 14.31 1.04 -9.84
N LEU A 40 15.27 1.02 -10.77
CA LEU A 40 15.58 -0.17 -11.56
C LEU A 40 16.10 -1.33 -10.69
N LEU A 41 16.92 -1.04 -9.69
CA LEU A 41 17.35 -2.03 -8.69
C LEU A 41 16.18 -2.60 -7.89
N GLN A 42 15.22 -1.77 -7.50
CA GLN A 42 14.00 -2.20 -6.83
C GLN A 42 13.16 -3.11 -7.72
N ILE A 43 12.99 -2.76 -9.00
CA ILE A 43 12.31 -3.59 -10.01
C ILE A 43 13.01 -4.96 -10.11
N PHE A 44 14.34 -4.98 -10.28
CA PHE A 44 15.08 -6.24 -10.37
C PHE A 44 14.92 -7.12 -9.13
N SER A 45 14.88 -6.51 -7.95
CA SER A 45 14.63 -7.21 -6.69
C SER A 45 13.21 -7.80 -6.64
N GLU A 46 12.18 -7.05 -7.02
CA GLU A 46 10.78 -7.54 -7.02
C GLU A 46 10.64 -8.76 -7.95
N PHE A 47 11.23 -8.70 -9.14
CA PHE A 47 11.22 -9.79 -10.10
C PHE A 47 12.24 -10.90 -9.79
N LYS A 48 12.94 -10.82 -8.66
CA LYS A 48 13.90 -11.83 -8.16
C LYS A 48 15.02 -12.15 -9.17
N LEU A 49 15.50 -11.15 -9.90
CA LEU A 49 16.65 -11.33 -10.81
C LEU A 49 17.92 -11.62 -10.00
N ASP A 50 18.74 -12.56 -10.48
CA ASP A 50 20.04 -12.81 -9.89
C ASP A 50 20.94 -11.59 -10.07
N LYS A 51 21.39 -11.01 -8.96
CA LYS A 51 22.29 -9.85 -8.93
C LYS A 51 23.55 -10.06 -9.77
N ARG A 52 24.09 -11.28 -9.82
CA ARG A 52 25.28 -11.60 -10.62
C ARG A 52 25.04 -11.43 -12.13
N SER A 53 23.80 -11.58 -12.58
CA SER A 53 23.43 -11.49 -13.99
C SER A 53 23.36 -10.06 -14.53
N TYR A 54 23.05 -9.07 -13.68
CA TYR A 54 22.83 -7.69 -14.10
C TYR A 54 23.83 -6.68 -13.53
N GLN A 55 24.47 -6.92 -12.37
CA GLN A 55 25.27 -5.90 -11.67
C GLN A 55 26.32 -5.23 -12.57
N LYS A 56 27.14 -6.05 -13.26
CA LYS A 56 28.19 -5.53 -14.16
C LYS A 56 27.60 -4.75 -15.35
N LYS A 57 26.45 -5.17 -15.87
CA LYS A 57 25.76 -4.50 -16.99
C LYS A 57 25.17 -3.17 -16.53
N LEU A 58 24.56 -3.15 -15.35
CA LEU A 58 23.99 -1.97 -14.72
C LEU A 58 25.07 -0.92 -14.45
N ASP A 59 26.15 -1.31 -13.76
CA ASP A 59 27.24 -0.38 -13.45
C ASP A 59 27.95 0.12 -14.71
N GLY A 60 28.12 -0.75 -15.72
CA GLY A 60 28.63 -0.33 -17.02
C GLY A 60 27.73 0.69 -17.73
N HIS A 61 26.42 0.45 -17.75
CA HIS A 61 25.45 1.35 -18.37
C HIS A 61 25.41 2.73 -17.69
N PHE A 62 25.28 2.77 -16.37
CA PHE A 62 25.25 4.03 -15.62
C PHE A 62 26.62 4.73 -15.60
N GLY A 63 27.72 3.99 -15.66
CA GLY A 63 29.06 4.56 -15.84
C GLY A 63 29.24 5.26 -17.20
N MET A 64 28.67 4.71 -18.28
CA MET A 64 28.64 5.39 -19.59
C MET A 64 27.84 6.70 -19.54
N LEU A 65 26.72 6.72 -18.83
CA LEU A 65 25.91 7.93 -18.64
C LEU A 65 26.65 9.00 -17.82
N GLU A 66 27.40 8.60 -16.79
CA GLU A 66 28.22 9.55 -16.01
C GLU A 66 29.37 10.14 -16.84
N ASP A 67 30.09 9.31 -17.62
CA ASP A 67 31.14 9.77 -18.53
C ASP A 67 30.58 10.74 -19.59
N LEU A 68 29.48 10.34 -20.22
CA LEU A 68 28.79 11.16 -21.23
C LEU A 68 28.36 12.51 -20.63
N ARG A 69 27.80 12.52 -19.42
CA ARG A 69 27.44 13.76 -18.71
C ARG A 69 28.66 14.64 -18.45
N GLY A 70 29.80 14.06 -18.08
CA GLY A 70 31.04 14.80 -17.86
C GLY A 70 31.56 15.51 -19.12
N ARG A 71 31.31 14.92 -20.29
CA ARG A 71 31.63 15.45 -21.63
C ARG A 71 30.54 16.34 -22.23
N TRP A 72 29.30 16.23 -21.76
CA TRP A 72 28.14 16.93 -22.30
C TRP A 72 28.34 18.45 -22.26
N GLY A 73 28.19 19.11 -23.41
CA GLY A 73 28.42 20.56 -23.55
C GLY A 73 29.89 20.99 -23.59
N LYS A 74 30.86 20.08 -23.43
CA LYS A 74 32.32 20.37 -23.49
C LYS A 74 33.00 19.83 -24.74
N SER A 75 32.44 18.79 -25.36
CA SER A 75 32.92 18.19 -26.61
C SER A 75 31.75 17.98 -27.56
N THR A 76 31.97 18.19 -28.86
CA THR A 76 30.97 18.02 -29.92
C THR A 76 30.87 16.60 -30.45
N ASP A 77 31.83 15.72 -30.15
CA ASP A 77 31.85 14.35 -30.70
C ASP A 77 31.15 13.35 -29.78
N LEU A 78 29.90 13.03 -30.15
CA LEU A 78 29.13 11.92 -29.59
C LEU A 78 29.48 10.62 -30.32
N LYS A 79 29.83 9.58 -29.56
CA LYS A 79 30.09 8.23 -30.08
C LYS A 79 28.76 7.49 -30.29
N PRO A 80 28.70 6.48 -31.18
CA PRO A 80 27.52 5.62 -31.30
C PRO A 80 27.05 5.01 -29.97
N ALA A 81 27.98 4.67 -29.08
CA ALA A 81 27.68 4.18 -27.74
C ALA A 81 26.95 5.22 -26.85
N ASP A 82 27.25 6.52 -27.05
CA ASP A 82 26.61 7.61 -26.32
C ASP A 82 25.12 7.71 -26.70
N PHE A 83 24.80 7.59 -28.01
CA PHE A 83 23.42 7.53 -28.49
C PHE A 83 22.66 6.33 -27.91
N MET A 84 23.30 5.15 -27.88
CA MET A 84 22.70 3.96 -27.27
C MET A 84 22.44 4.13 -25.77
N ALA A 85 23.34 4.79 -25.05
CA ALA A 85 23.19 5.08 -23.63
C ALA A 85 22.03 6.06 -23.38
N ILE A 86 21.90 7.13 -24.16
CA ILE A 86 20.78 8.08 -24.03
C ILE A 86 19.45 7.40 -24.38
N PHE A 87 19.41 6.63 -25.46
CA PHE A 87 18.20 5.92 -25.87
C PHE A 87 17.75 4.92 -24.80
N SER A 88 18.69 4.15 -24.24
CA SER A 88 18.37 3.22 -23.15
C SER A 88 17.97 3.94 -21.86
N LEU A 89 18.54 5.10 -21.55
CA LEU A 89 18.10 5.93 -20.43
C LEU A 89 16.64 6.35 -20.60
N HIS A 90 16.24 6.84 -21.77
CA HIS A 90 14.84 7.22 -22.02
C HIS A 90 13.87 6.05 -21.82
N ARG A 91 14.27 4.85 -22.24
CA ARG A 91 13.49 3.63 -22.02
C ARG A 91 13.42 3.22 -20.55
N ILE A 92 14.51 3.41 -19.80
CA ILE A 92 14.53 3.18 -18.34
C ILE A 92 13.56 4.14 -17.67
N GLU A 93 13.63 5.45 -17.95
CA GLU A 93 12.71 6.45 -17.39
C GLU A 93 11.25 6.05 -17.64
N SER A 94 10.90 5.74 -18.90
CA SER A 94 9.55 5.28 -19.24
C SER A 94 9.11 4.00 -18.51
N THR A 95 10.05 3.09 -18.24
CA THR A 95 9.77 1.85 -17.51
C THR A 95 9.58 2.12 -16.02
N VAL A 96 10.42 2.98 -15.44
CA VAL A 96 10.36 3.39 -14.04
C VAL A 96 9.06 4.16 -13.76
N ASP A 97 8.68 5.10 -14.63
CA ASP A 97 7.42 5.85 -14.51
C ASP A 97 6.20 4.91 -14.40
N VAL A 98 6.15 3.88 -15.25
CA VAL A 98 5.08 2.88 -15.21
C VAL A 98 5.15 2.01 -13.96
N TRP A 99 6.35 1.61 -13.54
CA TRP A 99 6.55 0.87 -12.30
C TRP A 99 6.08 1.64 -11.07
N GLU A 100 6.40 2.93 -10.99
CA GLU A 100 5.97 3.81 -9.92
C GLU A 100 4.44 3.96 -9.91
N GLY A 101 3.82 4.12 -11.08
CA GLY A 101 2.36 4.13 -11.21
C GLY A 101 1.71 2.85 -10.69
N ILE A 102 2.24 1.68 -11.07
CA ILE A 102 1.77 0.37 -10.60
C ILE A 102 1.97 0.21 -9.09
N THR A 103 3.12 0.61 -8.56
CA THR A 103 3.43 0.54 -7.14
C THR A 103 2.50 1.44 -6.33
N LYS A 104 2.20 2.64 -6.82
CA LYS A 104 1.25 3.56 -6.21
C LYS A 104 -0.15 2.96 -6.15
N GLU A 105 -0.61 2.34 -7.23
CA GLU A 105 -1.92 1.67 -7.27
C GLU A 105 -1.96 0.46 -6.32
N LYS A 106 -0.91 -0.37 -6.31
CA LYS A 106 -0.75 -1.48 -5.37
C LYS A 106 -0.85 -1.00 -3.93
N ASN A 107 -0.12 0.07 -3.58
CA ASN A 107 -0.13 0.64 -2.24
C ASN A 107 -1.50 1.20 -1.86
N ARG A 108 -2.23 1.82 -2.81
CA ARG A 108 -3.60 2.31 -2.58
C ARG A 108 -4.58 1.18 -2.26
N ILE A 109 -4.49 0.07 -2.99
CA ILE A 109 -5.35 -1.10 -2.76
C ILE A 109 -5.05 -1.74 -1.39
N VAL A 110 -3.77 -1.76 -1.03
CA VAL A 110 -3.30 -2.45 0.18
C VAL A 110 -3.37 -1.58 1.44
N SER A 111 -3.43 -0.25 1.32
CA SER A 111 -3.38 0.65 2.47
C SER A 111 -4.50 0.43 3.48
N SER A 112 -5.73 0.16 3.01
CA SER A 112 -6.88 -0.08 3.91
C SER A 112 -6.70 -1.37 4.70
N ARG A 113 -6.15 -2.41 4.07
CA ARG A 113 -5.79 -3.68 4.71
C ARG A 113 -4.71 -3.48 5.77
N ASP A 114 -3.67 -2.71 5.46
CA ASP A 114 -2.57 -2.45 6.38
C ASP A 114 -3.04 -1.60 7.58
N LEU A 115 -3.92 -0.63 7.34
CA LEU A 115 -4.57 0.14 8.41
C LEU A 115 -5.43 -0.75 9.30
N PHE A 116 -6.23 -1.66 8.72
CA PHE A 116 -7.01 -2.64 9.47
C PHE A 116 -6.13 -3.51 10.37
N LEU A 117 -5.03 -4.05 9.83
CA LEU A 117 -4.07 -4.82 10.61
C LEU A 117 -3.40 -3.97 11.70
N ALA A 118 -3.04 -2.72 11.41
CA ALA A 118 -2.45 -1.82 12.39
C ALA A 118 -3.40 -1.53 13.56
N ILE A 119 -4.68 -1.27 13.28
CA ILE A 119 -5.71 -1.05 14.30
C ILE A 119 -5.88 -2.32 15.15
N LEU A 120 -6.04 -3.49 14.51
CA LEU A 120 -6.20 -4.75 15.24
C LEU A 120 -5.01 -5.07 16.15
N ASN A 121 -3.77 -4.92 15.66
CA ASN A 121 -2.57 -5.14 16.46
C ASN A 121 -2.43 -4.15 17.62
N LYS A 122 -2.99 -2.95 17.49
CA LYS A 122 -3.05 -1.98 18.60
C LYS A 122 -4.08 -2.38 19.66
N LEU A 123 -5.21 -2.95 19.26
CA LEU A 123 -6.31 -3.30 20.17
C LEU A 123 -6.06 -4.64 20.89
N LEU A 124 -5.65 -5.69 20.17
CA LEU A 124 -5.44 -7.03 20.72
C LEU A 124 -4.10 -7.15 21.44
N LEU A 125 -4.11 -6.91 22.75
CA LEU A 125 -2.93 -7.06 23.60
C LEU A 125 -2.42 -8.51 23.63
N LYS A 126 -1.10 -8.68 23.64
CA LYS A 126 -0.40 -9.98 23.70
C LYS A 126 -0.62 -10.90 22.49
N LYS A 127 -1.16 -10.36 21.41
CA LYS A 127 -1.35 -11.08 20.15
C LYS A 127 -0.86 -10.23 18.99
N THR A 128 -0.49 -10.91 17.92
CA THR A 128 -0.16 -10.28 16.65
C THR A 128 -1.00 -10.91 15.57
N ILE A 129 -1.71 -10.07 14.81
CA ILE A 129 -2.52 -10.46 13.66
C ILE A 129 -1.78 -10.06 12.39
N SER A 130 -1.70 -11.02 11.47
CA SER A 130 -1.09 -10.85 10.15
C SER A 130 -1.91 -11.60 9.10
N LEU A 131 -1.63 -11.36 7.82
CA LEU A 131 -2.20 -12.13 6.72
C LEU A 131 -1.12 -13.01 6.11
N ASN A 132 -1.47 -14.25 5.78
CA ASN A 132 -0.58 -15.14 5.03
C ASN A 132 -0.67 -14.86 3.51
N GLU A 133 0.09 -15.61 2.71
CA GLU A 133 0.09 -15.50 1.24
C GLU A 133 -1.28 -15.81 0.60
N ARG A 134 -2.18 -16.48 1.33
CA ARG A 134 -3.55 -16.81 0.91
C ARG A 134 -4.57 -15.78 1.40
N ASN A 135 -4.12 -14.65 1.97
CA ASN A 135 -4.96 -13.64 2.61
C ASN A 135 -5.81 -14.17 3.77
N GLU A 136 -5.36 -15.20 4.47
CA GLU A 136 -6.02 -15.71 5.68
C GLU A 136 -5.43 -15.02 6.92
N LEU A 137 -6.30 -14.70 7.89
CA LEU A 137 -5.89 -14.15 9.18
C LEU A 137 -5.11 -15.17 9.99
N VAL A 138 -3.86 -14.84 10.30
CA VAL A 138 -2.99 -15.60 11.19
C VAL A 138 -2.81 -14.83 12.48
N ILE A 139 -3.26 -15.43 13.58
CA ILE A 139 -3.11 -14.88 14.93
C ILE A 139 -2.00 -15.64 15.65
N LYS A 140 -1.02 -14.90 16.19
CA LYS A 140 0.06 -15.44 17.02
C LYS A 140 0.04 -14.82 18.40
N THR A 141 0.34 -15.59 19.43
CA THR A 141 0.62 -15.05 20.77
C THR A 141 2.05 -14.51 20.86
N GLU A 142 2.36 -13.73 21.89
CA GLU A 142 3.74 -13.32 22.22
C GLU A 142 4.70 -14.51 22.38
N SER A 143 4.21 -15.65 22.86
CA SER A 143 4.98 -16.90 22.96
C SER A 143 5.20 -17.61 21.62
N GLY A 144 4.72 -17.05 20.50
CA GLY A 144 4.86 -17.62 19.16
C GLY A 144 3.83 -18.68 18.80
N LYS A 145 2.88 -19.01 19.68
CA LYS A 145 1.82 -20.00 19.42
C LYS A 145 0.80 -19.43 18.43
N ILE A 146 0.52 -20.18 17.36
CA ILE A 146 -0.55 -19.85 16.41
C ILE A 146 -1.90 -20.24 17.02
N LEU A 147 -2.86 -19.32 16.97
CA LEU A 147 -4.22 -19.52 17.47
C LEU A 147 -5.20 -19.68 16.32
N LYS A 148 -6.16 -20.59 16.49
CA LYS A 148 -7.36 -20.67 15.65
C LYS A 148 -8.35 -19.57 16.03
N PRO A 149 -9.18 -19.07 15.10
CA PRO A 149 -10.22 -18.08 15.42
C PRO A 149 -11.15 -18.52 16.56
N SER A 150 -11.45 -19.82 16.68
CA SER A 150 -12.29 -20.36 17.77
C SER A 150 -11.70 -20.13 19.17
N GLN A 151 -10.38 -19.95 19.28
CA GLN A 151 -9.65 -19.77 20.54
C GLN A 151 -9.55 -18.30 20.98
N LEU A 152 -10.06 -17.36 20.17
CA LEU A 152 -10.19 -15.96 20.55
C LEU A 152 -11.34 -15.76 21.54
N SER A 153 -11.25 -14.72 22.37
CA SER A 153 -12.37 -14.30 23.20
C SER A 153 -13.55 -13.84 22.34
N SER A 154 -14.76 -13.80 22.89
CA SER A 154 -15.94 -13.27 22.18
C SER A 154 -15.71 -11.82 21.73
N GLY A 155 -15.15 -10.97 22.60
CA GLY A 155 -14.81 -9.59 22.29
C GLY A 155 -13.78 -9.45 21.16
N GLU A 156 -12.73 -10.29 21.17
CA GLU A 156 -11.72 -10.31 20.10
C GLU A 156 -12.32 -10.71 18.76
N LYS A 157 -13.21 -11.71 18.74
CA LYS A 157 -13.94 -12.10 17.53
C LYS A 157 -14.82 -10.95 17.05
N GLN A 158 -15.56 -10.33 17.96
CA GLN A 158 -16.50 -9.26 17.65
C GLN A 158 -15.80 -8.03 17.07
N ILE A 159 -14.66 -7.60 17.64
CA ILE A 159 -13.92 -6.45 17.10
C ILE A 159 -13.33 -6.74 15.72
N ILE A 160 -12.85 -7.97 15.47
CA ILE A 160 -12.36 -8.39 14.15
C ILE A 160 -13.49 -8.34 13.12
N VAL A 161 -14.68 -8.82 13.48
CA VAL A 161 -15.86 -8.79 12.60
C VAL A 161 -16.27 -7.34 12.32
N ILE A 162 -16.46 -6.51 13.34
CA ILE A 162 -16.89 -5.11 13.18
C ILE A 162 -15.93 -4.32 12.28
N LEU A 163 -14.62 -4.42 12.54
CA LEU A 163 -13.62 -3.71 11.73
C LEU A 163 -13.46 -4.35 10.34
N GLY A 164 -13.68 -5.66 10.21
CA GLY A 164 -13.68 -6.36 8.93
C GLY A 164 -14.82 -5.90 8.03
N GLU A 165 -16.03 -5.78 8.57
CA GLU A 165 -17.19 -5.21 7.87
C GLU A 165 -16.91 -3.79 7.40
N ALA A 166 -16.32 -2.95 8.27
CA ALA A 166 -15.94 -1.58 7.89
C ALA A 166 -14.89 -1.55 6.75
N LEU A 167 -13.91 -2.46 6.77
CA LEU A 167 -12.93 -2.61 5.71
C LEU A 167 -13.57 -3.00 4.37
N LEU A 168 -14.52 -3.95 4.40
CA LEU A 168 -15.21 -4.47 3.21
C LEU A 168 -16.14 -3.47 2.53
N GLN A 169 -16.39 -2.32 3.15
CA GLN A 169 -17.14 -1.22 2.52
C GLN A 169 -16.31 -0.45 1.47
N GLU A 170 -15.00 -0.72 1.37
CA GLU A 170 -14.11 -0.16 0.34
C GLU A 170 -14.13 1.37 0.25
N GLY A 171 -14.36 2.05 1.38
CA GLY A 171 -14.45 3.52 1.44
C GLY A 171 -15.68 4.11 0.75
N GLN A 172 -16.65 3.29 0.36
CA GLN A 172 -17.90 3.74 -0.25
C GLN A 172 -18.86 4.32 0.78
N SER A 173 -19.82 5.12 0.30
CA SER A 173 -20.91 5.63 1.14
C SER A 173 -21.70 4.46 1.72
N PHE A 174 -21.76 4.38 3.04
CA PHE A 174 -22.37 3.25 3.75
C PHE A 174 -23.04 3.73 5.03
N ILE A 175 -24.15 3.11 5.42
CA ILE A 175 -24.77 3.33 6.74
C ILE A 175 -24.44 2.13 7.61
N TYR A 176 -23.50 2.32 8.53
CA TYR A 176 -23.10 1.33 9.51
C TYR A 176 -24.06 1.38 10.69
N MET A 177 -24.93 0.38 10.81
CA MET A 177 -25.84 0.24 11.96
C MET A 177 -25.42 -0.94 12.84
N ALA A 178 -25.42 -0.74 14.15
CA ALA A 178 -25.23 -1.83 15.11
C ALA A 178 -26.06 -1.60 16.37
N ASP A 179 -26.58 -2.70 16.91
CA ASP A 179 -27.26 -2.75 18.19
C ASP A 179 -26.32 -3.36 19.23
N GLU A 180 -26.12 -2.64 20.33
CA GLU A 180 -25.17 -2.92 21.40
C GLU A 180 -23.82 -3.48 20.90
N PRO A 181 -23.11 -2.76 20.01
CA PRO A 181 -21.83 -3.23 19.45
C PRO A 181 -20.75 -3.48 20.53
N GLU A 182 -20.96 -3.01 21.75
CA GLU A 182 -20.03 -3.05 22.87
C GLU A 182 -20.13 -4.27 23.81
N ILE A 183 -21.19 -5.08 23.76
CA ILE A 183 -21.54 -6.06 24.83
C ILE A 183 -20.33 -6.91 25.27
N SER A 184 -19.48 -7.33 24.33
CA SER A 184 -18.33 -8.20 24.63
C SER A 184 -16.98 -7.47 24.59
N LEU A 185 -16.96 -6.14 24.39
CA LEU A 185 -15.74 -5.38 24.16
C LEU A 185 -15.15 -4.82 25.46
N HIS A 186 -13.82 -4.79 25.56
CA HIS A 186 -13.12 -4.08 26.62
C HIS A 186 -13.37 -2.57 26.52
N VAL A 187 -13.49 -1.87 27.65
CA VAL A 187 -13.82 -0.42 27.75
C VAL A 187 -12.98 0.44 26.79
N ALA A 188 -11.65 0.30 26.82
CA ALA A 188 -10.76 1.04 25.91
C ALA A 188 -11.05 0.83 24.40
N TRP A 189 -11.63 -0.32 24.04
CA TRP A 189 -12.04 -0.59 22.66
C TRP A 189 -13.39 0.08 22.33
N GLN A 190 -14.30 0.15 23.31
CA GLN A 190 -15.58 0.85 23.18
C GLN A 190 -15.37 2.35 22.87
N GLU A 191 -14.49 3.01 23.63
CA GLU A 191 -14.15 4.43 23.46
C GLU A 191 -13.61 4.78 22.07
N SER A 192 -12.89 3.85 21.44
CA SER A 192 -12.26 4.06 20.14
C SER A 192 -13.02 3.43 18.97
N LEU A 193 -14.13 2.73 19.23
CA LEU A 193 -14.84 1.90 18.25
C LEU A 193 -15.28 2.69 17.02
N ALA A 194 -16.09 3.75 17.23
CA ALA A 194 -16.61 4.58 16.14
C ALA A 194 -15.48 5.25 15.36
N LYS A 195 -14.41 5.69 16.04
CA LYS A 195 -13.23 6.28 15.42
C LYS A 195 -12.48 5.26 14.55
N ASN A 196 -12.32 4.03 15.01
CA ASN A 196 -11.64 2.97 14.26
C ASN A 196 -12.43 2.58 13.00
N ILE A 197 -13.76 2.45 13.11
CA ILE A 197 -14.64 2.22 11.95
C ILE A 197 -14.51 3.37 10.94
N LYS A 198 -14.58 4.63 11.41
CA LYS A 198 -14.46 5.81 10.55
C LYS A 198 -13.09 5.96 9.92
N SER A 199 -12.04 5.44 10.57
CA SER A 199 -10.68 5.42 10.00
C SER A 199 -10.56 4.45 8.83
N LEU A 200 -11.29 3.32 8.89
CA LEU A 200 -11.35 2.34 7.80
C LEU A 200 -12.28 2.77 6.67
N ASN A 201 -13.42 3.39 7.01
CA ASN A 201 -14.33 3.98 6.04
C ASN A 201 -14.71 5.42 6.45
N PRO A 202 -14.00 6.44 5.94
CA PRO A 202 -14.33 7.84 6.17
C PRO A 202 -15.70 8.25 5.61
N ALA A 203 -16.26 7.53 4.65
CA ALA A 203 -17.57 7.81 4.06
C ALA A 203 -18.74 7.16 4.84
N ALA A 204 -18.46 6.30 5.83
CA ALA A 204 -19.51 5.62 6.59
C ALA A 204 -20.26 6.58 7.54
N GLN A 205 -21.60 6.59 7.49
CA GLN A 205 -22.44 7.12 8.56
C GLN A 205 -22.63 6.02 9.61
N ILE A 206 -22.31 6.30 10.87
CA ILE A 206 -22.38 5.31 11.95
C ILE A 206 -23.62 5.63 12.80
N VAL A 207 -24.45 4.61 13.05
CA VAL A 207 -25.64 4.67 13.91
C VAL A 207 -25.57 3.50 14.89
N PHE A 208 -25.42 3.80 16.17
CA PHE A 208 -25.39 2.79 17.23
C PHE A 208 -26.58 2.95 18.16
N ALA A 209 -27.23 1.84 18.47
CA ALA A 209 -28.04 1.72 19.67
C ALA A 209 -27.13 1.14 20.77
N THR A 210 -27.00 1.84 21.89
CA THR A 210 -26.02 1.50 22.94
C THR A 210 -26.48 2.02 24.29
N HIS A 211 -26.15 1.27 25.33
CA HIS A 211 -26.30 1.70 26.72
C HIS A 211 -24.96 2.13 27.34
N SER A 212 -23.85 1.96 26.62
CA SER A 212 -22.52 2.24 27.15
C SER A 212 -22.16 3.73 27.10
N PRO A 213 -21.82 4.34 28.25
CA PRO A 213 -21.30 5.71 28.29
C PRO A 213 -19.96 5.84 27.54
N ASP A 214 -19.16 4.77 27.49
CA ASP A 214 -17.83 4.77 26.89
C ASP A 214 -17.90 4.86 25.35
N VAL A 215 -18.94 4.29 24.74
CA VAL A 215 -19.20 4.41 23.29
C VAL A 215 -19.60 5.85 22.92
N VAL A 216 -20.44 6.48 23.74
CA VAL A 216 -21.01 7.81 23.46
C VAL A 216 -20.14 8.97 23.95
N GLY A 217 -19.18 8.72 24.85
CA GLY A 217 -18.39 9.73 25.55
C GLY A 217 -17.80 10.82 24.65
N ALA A 218 -17.24 10.43 23.50
CA ALA A 218 -16.63 11.35 22.55
C ALA A 218 -17.61 12.01 21.55
N ASN A 219 -18.89 11.58 21.52
CA ASN A 219 -19.88 11.97 20.52
C ASN A 219 -21.19 12.49 21.16
N GLN A 220 -21.07 13.21 22.27
CA GLN A 220 -22.22 13.75 23.03
C GLN A 220 -23.12 14.68 22.19
N ASP A 221 -22.56 15.36 21.19
CA ASP A 221 -23.27 16.23 20.25
C ASP A 221 -24.16 15.46 19.25
N ARG A 222 -24.05 14.13 19.20
CA ARG A 222 -24.74 13.25 18.23
C ARG A 222 -25.65 12.22 18.90
N LEU A 223 -26.02 12.47 20.15
CA LEU A 223 -26.82 11.55 20.94
C LEU A 223 -28.32 11.80 20.73
N ILE A 224 -29.07 10.73 20.47
CA ILE A 224 -30.53 10.74 20.46
C ILE A 224 -31.02 9.94 21.67
N HIS A 225 -31.66 10.63 22.60
CA HIS A 225 -32.27 10.03 23.79
C HIS A 225 -33.61 9.36 23.42
N MET A 226 -33.61 8.03 23.34
CA MET A 226 -34.79 7.25 22.93
C MET A 226 -35.99 7.43 23.87
N ASP A 227 -35.77 7.63 25.17
CA ASP A 227 -36.80 7.93 26.17
C ASP A 227 -37.58 9.21 25.87
N ARG A 228 -36.97 10.16 25.16
CA ARG A 228 -37.63 11.40 24.73
C ARG A 228 -38.38 11.26 23.40
N CYS A 229 -38.17 10.16 22.69
CA CYS A 229 -38.74 9.91 21.37
C CYS A 229 -39.99 9.04 21.43
N VAL A 230 -40.12 8.18 22.45
CA VAL A 230 -41.28 7.30 22.64
C VAL A 230 -42.28 8.01 23.57
N LYS A 231 -43.43 8.43 23.01
CA LYS A 231 -44.55 8.98 23.77
C LYS A 231 -45.41 7.88 24.40
#